data_AF-A0A699SSJ1-F1
#
_entry.id   AF-A0A699SSJ1-F1
#
_cell.length_a   1.000
_cell.length_b   1.000
_cell.length_c   1.000
_cell.angle_alpha   90.00
_cell.angle_beta   90.00
_cell.angle_gamma   90.00
#
_symmetry.space_group_name_H-M   'P 1'
#
loop_
_entity.id
_entity.type
_entity.pdbx_description
1 polymer ?
#
loop_
_entity_poly.entity_id
_entity_poly.type
_entity_poly.pdbx_seq_one_letter_code
_entity_poly.pdbx_strand_id
1 'polypeptide(L)'
;AENRPPMLEKDMYDSWRSRMEMYMLNKQHGRIILESVKHRPLLLPSVTEEGKGETLRDFYLRFSLLLNEMNMYNMKMEQFQVNMKFLNTLPPEWSRFVTDVKLVRDLHTTNVDQLHAYIGQHEYHANEVRLMHERHSDPLALISQHQLNMPTYQHHHQSYHQPQFQQQA
;
A
#
# COMPACT_ATOMS: atom_id res chain seq x y z
N ALA A 1 39.96 14.58 -5.35
CA ALA A 1 39.26 15.57 -4.51
C ALA A 1 37.79 15.15 -4.43
N GLU A 2 37.23 15.13 -3.23
CA GLU A 2 35.89 14.64 -2.92
C GLU A 2 34.81 15.55 -3.52
N ASN A 3 34.01 15.01 -4.45
CA ASN A 3 32.82 15.67 -4.99
C ASN A 3 31.62 15.56 -4.03
N ARG A 4 31.83 15.68 -2.71
CA ARG A 4 30.72 15.70 -1.74
C ARG A 4 30.20 17.14 -1.61
N PRO A 5 28.87 17.36 -1.65
CA PRO A 5 28.32 18.68 -1.35
C PRO A 5 28.77 19.12 0.06
N PRO A 6 29.13 20.39 0.26
CA PRO A 6 29.55 20.88 1.57
C PRO A 6 28.42 20.63 2.57
N MET A 7 28.73 19.89 3.63
CA MET A 7 27.82 19.66 4.74
C MET A 7 27.56 21.01 5.41
N LEU A 8 26.28 21.37 5.60
CA LEU A 8 25.91 22.58 6.37
C LEU A 8 26.63 22.55 7.72
N GLU A 9 27.43 23.59 7.99
CA GLU A 9 28.13 23.73 9.26
C GLU A 9 27.12 23.73 10.42
N LYS A 10 27.51 23.12 11.54
CA LYS A 10 26.58 22.81 12.65
C LYS A 10 26.01 24.06 13.33
N ASP A 11 26.79 25.13 13.35
CA ASP A 11 26.42 26.47 13.84
C ASP A 11 25.47 27.20 12.89
N MET A 12 25.51 26.91 11.60
CA MET A 12 24.61 27.46 10.58
C MET A 12 23.23 26.77 10.55
N TYR A 13 23.07 25.67 11.29
CA TYR A 13 21.86 24.87 11.30
C TYR A 13 20.64 25.65 11.83
N ASP A 14 20.79 26.41 12.92
CA ASP A 14 19.69 27.18 13.51
C ASP A 14 19.24 28.34 12.59
N SER A 15 20.20 28.97 11.90
CA SER A 15 19.95 30.01 10.90
C SER A 15 19.26 29.44 9.66
N TRP A 16 19.73 28.31 9.15
CA TRP A 16 19.12 27.60 8.04
C TRP A 16 17.70 27.13 8.39
N ARG A 17 17.51 26.55 9.58
CA ARG A 17 16.21 26.12 10.08
C ARG A 17 15.25 27.31 10.11
N SER A 18 15.62 28.42 10.75
CA SER A 18 14.79 29.63 10.85
C SER A 18 14.40 30.20 9.49
N ARG A 19 15.34 30.20 8.52
CA ARG A 19 15.06 30.62 7.14
C ARG A 19 14.05 29.71 6.44
N MET A 20 14.16 28.39 6.65
CA MET A 20 13.21 27.42 6.08
C MET A 20 11.84 27.52 6.74
N GLU A 21 11.76 27.74 8.06
CA GLU A 21 10.48 27.98 8.75
C GLU A 21 9.78 29.23 8.21
N MET A 22 10.50 30.34 8.10
CA MET A 22 9.96 31.59 7.54
C MET A 22 9.55 31.44 6.07
N TYR A 23 10.35 30.73 5.26
CA TYR A 23 10.01 30.44 3.88
C TYR A 23 8.71 29.63 3.80
N MET A 24 8.54 28.59 4.61
CA MET A 24 7.32 27.80 4.68
C MET A 24 6.15 28.67 5.16
N LEU A 25 6.27 29.41 6.26
CA LEU A 25 5.20 30.28 6.77
C LEU A 25 4.71 31.32 5.74
N ASN A 26 5.58 31.75 4.84
CA ASN A 26 5.25 32.71 3.76
C ASN A 26 4.62 32.06 2.52
N LYS A 27 4.45 30.74 2.46
CA LYS A 27 3.75 30.04 1.37
C LYS A 27 2.27 29.84 1.69
N GLN A 28 1.46 29.78 0.64
CA GLN A 28 0.13 29.21 0.70
C GLN A 28 0.20 27.80 1.31
N HIS A 29 -0.56 27.57 2.40
CA HIS A 29 -0.54 26.37 3.24
C HIS A 29 0.74 26.09 4.04
N GLY A 30 1.73 26.98 4.04
CA GLY A 30 3.03 26.59 4.59
C GLY A 30 3.14 26.62 6.12
N ARG A 31 2.16 27.22 6.83
CA ARG A 31 1.92 26.89 8.25
C ARG A 31 1.67 25.39 8.45
N ILE A 32 0.86 24.76 7.60
CA ILE A 32 0.56 23.33 7.69
C ILE A 32 1.80 22.49 7.36
N ILE A 33 2.55 22.84 6.32
CA ILE A 33 3.82 22.15 6.00
C ILE A 33 4.77 22.21 7.19
N LEU A 34 4.89 23.38 7.82
CA LEU A 34 5.73 23.57 8.99
C LEU A 34 5.25 22.72 10.18
N GLU A 35 3.95 22.75 10.49
CA GLU A 35 3.37 21.95 11.57
C GLU A 35 3.50 20.45 11.30
N SER A 36 3.29 19.97 10.06
CA SER A 36 3.47 18.57 9.66
C SER A 36 4.94 18.12 9.75
N VAL A 37 5.90 19.00 9.47
CA VAL A 37 7.34 18.70 9.61
C VAL A 37 7.76 18.71 11.08
N LYS A 38 7.29 19.68 11.87
CA LYS A 38 7.59 19.79 13.31
C LYS A 38 6.98 18.67 14.11
N HIS A 39 5.75 18.30 13.79
CA HIS A 39 5.01 17.31 14.54
C HIS A 39 5.15 15.91 13.96
N ARG A 40 5.62 15.71 12.70
CA ARG A 40 5.44 14.45 11.94
C ARG A 40 3.93 14.14 11.83
N PRO A 41 3.44 13.40 10.83
CA PRO A 41 2.11 12.80 10.95
C PRO A 41 2.15 11.88 12.19
N LEU A 42 1.59 12.33 13.31
CA LEU A 42 1.77 11.67 14.61
C LEU A 42 0.99 10.36 14.73
N LEU A 43 0.31 9.86 13.70
CA LEU A 43 -0.36 8.55 13.73
C LEU A 43 -0.39 7.87 12.36
N LEU A 44 0.75 7.76 11.70
CA LEU A 44 0.94 6.54 10.92
C LEU A 44 1.47 5.48 11.90
N PRO A 45 0.73 4.42 12.27
CA PRO A 45 1.43 3.20 12.66
C PRO A 45 2.24 2.84 11.41
N SER A 46 3.56 2.94 11.53
CA SER A 46 4.57 2.34 10.65
C SER A 46 4.05 2.01 9.24
N VAL A 47 4.55 2.70 8.22
CA VAL A 47 4.63 2.13 6.87
C VAL A 47 5.33 0.76 7.03
N THR A 48 4.56 -0.28 7.28
CA THR A 48 4.85 -1.64 6.94
C THR A 48 4.20 -1.77 5.58
N GLU A 49 5.02 -1.73 4.54
CA GLU A 49 4.72 -2.34 3.24
C GLU A 49 3.42 -1.83 2.57
N GLU A 50 3.55 -0.84 1.68
CA GLU A 50 2.60 -0.49 0.62
C GLU A 50 1.28 -1.30 0.59
N GLY A 51 0.29 -0.92 1.41
CA GLY A 51 -1.12 -1.36 1.29
C GLY A 51 -1.41 -2.87 1.26
N LYS A 52 -0.41 -3.75 1.47
CA LYS A 52 -0.57 -5.19 1.35
C LYS A 52 -1.23 -5.71 2.63
N GLY A 53 -2.56 -5.80 2.60
CA GLY A 53 -3.37 -6.38 3.67
C GLY A 53 -4.09 -5.36 4.56
N GLU A 54 -4.08 -4.06 4.23
CA GLU A 54 -4.93 -3.08 4.92
C GLU A 54 -6.41 -3.38 4.62
N THR A 55 -7.25 -3.47 5.66
CA THR A 55 -8.69 -3.64 5.46
C THR A 55 -9.34 -2.31 5.09
N LEU A 56 -10.54 -2.34 4.48
CA LEU A 56 -11.30 -1.12 4.20
C LEU A 56 -11.52 -0.27 5.46
N ARG A 57 -11.74 -0.93 6.59
CA ARG A 57 -11.93 -0.30 7.90
C ARG A 57 -10.68 0.43 8.37
N ASP A 58 -9.50 -0.19 8.25
CA ASP A 58 -8.24 0.43 8.64
C ASP A 58 -7.95 1.67 7.79
N PHE A 59 -8.17 1.55 6.47
CA PHE A 59 -8.08 2.67 5.54
C PHE A 59 -9.03 3.82 5.93
N TYR A 60 -10.29 3.52 6.23
CA TYR A 60 -11.28 4.52 6.64
C TYR A 60 -10.90 5.22 7.94
N LEU A 61 -10.39 4.49 8.94
CA LEU A 61 -9.93 5.09 10.20
C LEU A 61 -8.75 6.04 9.96
N ARG A 62 -7.78 5.63 9.15
CA ARG A 62 -6.63 6.46 8.77
C ARG A 62 -7.07 7.70 8.00
N PHE A 63 -8.01 7.56 7.07
CA PHE A 63 -8.56 8.69 6.31
C PHE A 63 -9.33 9.67 7.20
N SER A 64 -10.12 9.16 8.14
CA SER A 64 -10.89 9.98 9.10
C SER A 64 -9.99 10.77 10.04
N LEU A 65 -8.88 10.18 10.50
CA LEU A 65 -7.86 10.90 11.28
C LEU A 65 -7.28 12.07 10.48
N LEU A 66 -6.92 11.86 9.22
CA LEU A 66 -6.40 12.93 8.35
C LEU A 66 -7.43 14.06 8.14
N LEU A 67 -8.71 13.72 7.96
CA LEU A 67 -9.79 14.72 7.88
C LEU A 67 -9.91 15.53 9.17
N ASN A 68 -9.84 14.87 10.32
CA ASN A 68 -9.91 15.52 11.63
C ASN A 68 -8.72 16.47 11.85
N GLU A 69 -7.51 16.06 11.48
CA GLU A 69 -6.32 16.91 11.53
C GLU A 69 -6.47 18.14 10.62
N MET A 70 -6.91 17.95 9.37
CA MET A 70 -7.18 19.08 8.46
C MET A 70 -8.21 20.05 9.04
N ASN A 71 -9.30 19.53 9.62
CA ASN A 71 -10.32 20.33 10.28
C ASN A 71 -9.78 21.10 11.50
N MET A 72 -8.92 20.46 12.32
CA MET A 72 -8.27 21.08 13.48
C MET A 72 -7.41 22.29 13.07
N TYR A 73 -6.74 22.21 11.91
CA TYR A 73 -5.97 23.32 11.34
C TYR A 73 -6.81 24.29 10.50
N ASN A 74 -8.15 24.23 10.59
CA ASN A 74 -9.10 25.05 9.84
C ASN A 74 -8.93 24.95 8.30
N MET A 75 -8.44 23.81 7.80
CA MET A 75 -8.42 23.49 6.38
C MET A 75 -9.76 22.88 5.98
N LYS A 76 -10.59 23.67 5.32
CA LYS A 76 -11.84 23.17 4.73
C LYS A 76 -11.56 22.63 3.34
N MET A 77 -11.86 21.35 3.14
CA MET A 77 -11.91 20.73 1.81
C MET A 77 -13.37 20.55 1.44
N GLU A 78 -13.74 20.87 0.20
CA GLU A 78 -15.10 20.64 -0.27
C GLU A 78 -15.45 19.15 -0.21
N GLN A 79 -16.71 18.85 0.11
CA GLN A 79 -17.19 17.47 0.25
C GLN A 79 -16.88 16.62 -0.98
N PHE A 80 -17.05 17.20 -2.18
CA PHE A 80 -16.69 16.56 -3.44
C PHE A 80 -15.22 16.15 -3.50
N GLN A 81 -14.31 17.04 -3.10
CA GLN A 81 -12.87 16.76 -3.11
C GLN A 81 -12.48 15.69 -2.09
N VAL A 82 -13.08 15.74 -0.90
CA VAL A 82 -12.89 14.71 0.14
C VAL A 82 -13.34 13.34 -0.39
N ASN A 83 -14.55 13.28 -0.95
CA ASN A 83 -15.13 12.04 -1.49
C ASN A 83 -14.31 11.50 -2.66
N MET A 84 -13.90 12.37 -3.58
CA MET A 84 -13.07 11.97 -4.72
C MET A 84 -11.72 11.43 -4.27
N LYS A 85 -11.07 12.04 -3.27
CA LYS A 85 -9.82 11.52 -2.70
C LYS A 85 -10.01 10.18 -2.01
N PHE A 86 -11.07 10.03 -1.21
CA PHE A 86 -11.40 8.77 -0.56
C PHE A 86 -11.53 7.64 -1.59
N LEU A 87 -12.35 7.85 -2.63
CA LEU A 87 -12.60 6.87 -3.68
C LEU A 87 -11.37 6.55 -4.54
N ASN A 88 -10.55 7.55 -4.88
CA ASN A 88 -9.38 7.36 -5.73
C ASN A 88 -8.19 6.69 -5.01
N THR A 89 -8.20 6.66 -3.67
CA THR A 89 -7.13 6.04 -2.87
C THR A 89 -7.45 4.58 -2.51
N LEU A 90 -8.66 4.11 -2.83
CA LEU A 90 -9.02 2.72 -2.60
C LEU A 90 -8.20 1.77 -3.50
N PRO A 91 -7.85 0.58 -2.99
CA PRO A 91 -7.18 -0.46 -3.79
C PRO A 91 -7.95 -0.84 -5.06
N PRO A 92 -7.25 -1.32 -6.12
CA PRO A 92 -7.85 -1.58 -7.43
C PRO A 92 -8.95 -2.65 -7.41
N GLU A 93 -8.98 -3.57 -6.45
CA GLU A 93 -10.06 -4.54 -6.27
C GLU A 93 -11.43 -3.87 -6.00
N TRP A 94 -11.44 -2.61 -5.55
CA TRP A 94 -12.65 -1.81 -5.34
C TRP A 94 -13.07 -0.98 -6.56
N SER A 95 -12.31 -1.02 -7.66
CA SER A 95 -12.49 -0.14 -8.84
C SER A 95 -13.91 -0.16 -9.44
N ARG A 96 -14.56 -1.33 -9.47
CA ARG A 96 -15.94 -1.47 -9.92
C ARG A 96 -16.90 -0.65 -9.05
N PHE A 97 -16.81 -0.80 -7.73
CA PHE A 97 -17.66 -0.08 -6.77
C PHE A 97 -17.38 1.42 -6.75
N VAL A 98 -16.11 1.81 -6.91
CA VAL A 98 -15.72 3.21 -7.08
C VAL A 98 -16.42 3.82 -8.30
N THR A 99 -16.49 3.09 -9.41
CA THR A 99 -17.16 3.55 -10.62
C THR A 99 -18.67 3.68 -10.39
N ASP A 100 -19.30 2.69 -9.77
CA ASP A 100 -20.73 2.72 -9.47
C ASP A 100 -21.09 3.90 -8.55
N VAL A 101 -20.29 4.15 -7.51
CA VAL A 101 -20.46 5.31 -6.63
C VAL A 101 -20.38 6.62 -7.42
N LYS A 102 -19.36 6.76 -8.28
CA LYS A 102 -19.16 7.99 -9.08
C LYS A 102 -20.29 8.24 -10.08
N LEU A 103 -21.00 7.20 -10.51
CA LEU A 103 -22.13 7.32 -11.44
C LEU A 103 -23.47 7.56 -10.74
N VAL A 104 -23.70 6.91 -9.59
CA VAL A 104 -25.03 6.84 -8.97
C VAL A 104 -25.18 7.75 -7.76
N ARG A 105 -24.08 8.19 -7.13
CA ARG A 105 -24.12 9.02 -5.93
C ARG A 105 -23.75 10.47 -6.24
N ASP A 106 -24.47 11.40 -5.61
CA ASP A 106 -24.09 12.80 -5.62
C ASP A 106 -22.92 13.02 -4.65
N LEU A 107 -21.72 13.16 -5.21
CA LEU A 107 -20.49 13.35 -4.46
C LEU A 107 -20.41 14.73 -3.78
N HIS A 108 -21.28 15.69 -4.10
CA HIS A 108 -21.29 16.99 -3.43
C HIS A 108 -22.00 16.95 -2.09
N THR A 109 -22.95 16.03 -1.90
CA THR A 109 -23.81 15.96 -0.71
C THR A 109 -23.60 14.70 0.11
N THR A 110 -23.17 13.61 -0.51
CA THR A 110 -22.84 12.37 0.19
C THR A 110 -21.63 12.60 1.10
N ASN A 111 -21.62 12.08 2.33
CA ASN A 111 -20.45 12.15 3.21
C ASN A 111 -19.61 10.86 3.14
N VAL A 112 -18.38 10.91 3.69
CA VAL A 112 -17.45 9.77 3.65
C VAL A 112 -18.00 8.56 4.40
N ASP A 113 -18.76 8.76 5.48
CA ASP A 113 -19.32 7.66 6.28
C ASP A 113 -20.35 6.87 5.47
N GLN A 114 -21.18 7.57 4.69
CA GLN A 114 -22.13 6.95 3.77
C GLN A 114 -21.43 6.18 2.65
N LEU A 115 -20.34 6.74 2.10
CA LEU A 115 -19.53 6.04 1.10
C LEU A 115 -18.87 4.78 1.69
N HIS A 116 -18.29 4.89 2.88
CA HIS A 116 -17.69 3.75 3.58
C HIS A 116 -18.72 2.66 3.87
N ALA A 117 -19.93 3.01 4.34
CA ALA A 117 -20.99 2.05 4.58
C ALA A 117 -21.44 1.35 3.29
N TYR A 118 -21.61 2.09 2.19
CA TYR A 118 -21.98 1.51 0.89
C TYR A 118 -20.90 0.56 0.36
N ILE A 119 -19.63 0.98 0.38
CA ILE A 119 -18.52 0.18 -0.12
C ILE A 119 -18.31 -1.05 0.77
N GLY A 120 -18.42 -0.89 2.09
CA GLY A 120 -18.30 -1.99 3.05
C GLY A 120 -19.31 -3.12 2.86
N GLN A 121 -20.51 -2.83 2.33
CA GLN A 121 -21.48 -3.89 1.97
C GLN A 121 -20.97 -4.85 0.89
N HIS A 122 -19.97 -4.43 0.12
CA HIS A 122 -19.42 -5.17 -0.99
C HIS A 122 -18.04 -5.78 -0.70
N GLU A 123 -17.62 -5.81 0.56
CA GLU A 123 -16.31 -6.33 0.97
C GLU A 123 -16.06 -7.77 0.55
N TYR A 124 -17.09 -8.62 0.59
CA TYR A 124 -16.98 -10.00 0.11
C TYR A 124 -16.54 -10.08 -1.36
N HIS A 125 -17.13 -9.24 -2.24
CA HIS A 125 -16.81 -9.25 -3.66
C HIS A 125 -15.41 -8.68 -3.94
N ALA A 126 -15.04 -7.61 -3.23
CA ALA A 126 -13.68 -7.06 -3.34
C ALA A 126 -12.62 -8.09 -2.92
N ASN A 127 -12.88 -8.84 -1.85
CA ASN A 127 -11.99 -9.92 -1.40
C ASN A 127 -11.87 -11.07 -2.42
N GLU A 128 -12.97 -11.44 -3.08
CA GLU A 128 -12.94 -12.42 -4.17
C GLU A 128 -12.06 -11.94 -5.33
N VAL A 129 -12.22 -10.68 -5.75
CA VAL A 129 -11.40 -10.07 -6.81
C VAL A 129 -9.92 -10.05 -6.41
N ARG A 130 -9.59 -9.68 -5.16
CA ARG A 130 -8.21 -9.72 -4.65
C ARG A 130 -7.62 -11.12 -4.71
N LEU A 131 -8.32 -12.12 -4.17
CA LEU A 131 -7.88 -13.52 -4.18
C LEU A 131 -7.70 -14.06 -5.60
N MET A 132 -8.61 -13.71 -6.52
CA MET A 132 -8.45 -14.04 -7.93
C MET A 132 -7.17 -13.42 -8.49
N HIS A 133 -6.90 -12.13 -8.28
CA HIS A 133 -5.66 -11.51 -8.77
C HIS A 133 -4.42 -12.18 -8.19
N GLU A 134 -4.39 -12.48 -6.89
CA GLU A 134 -3.26 -13.19 -6.26
C GLU A 134 -3.01 -14.57 -6.88
N ARG A 135 -4.05 -15.33 -7.21
CA ARG A 135 -3.91 -16.67 -7.82
C ARG A 135 -3.47 -16.64 -9.28
N HIS A 136 -3.73 -15.55 -10.00
CA HIS A 136 -3.42 -15.43 -11.43
C HIS A 136 -2.19 -14.56 -11.73
N SER A 137 -1.64 -13.87 -10.73
CA SER A 137 -0.53 -12.92 -10.91
C SER A 137 0.81 -13.58 -11.24
N ASP A 138 1.00 -14.89 -11.00
CA ASP A 138 2.19 -15.60 -11.52
C ASP A 138 1.99 -17.13 -11.68
N PRO A 139 1.70 -17.63 -12.90
CA PRO A 139 1.68 -19.07 -13.19
C PRO A 139 3.06 -19.75 -13.02
N LEU A 140 4.16 -19.01 -13.07
CA LEU A 140 5.54 -19.54 -12.98
C LEU A 140 6.05 -19.62 -11.53
N ALA A 141 5.49 -18.83 -10.59
CA ALA A 141 5.84 -18.90 -9.17
C ALA A 141 5.53 -20.28 -8.55
N LEU A 142 4.51 -20.99 -9.05
CA LEU A 142 4.17 -22.35 -8.64
C LEU A 142 5.20 -23.40 -9.06
N ILE A 143 5.92 -23.17 -10.17
CA ILE A 143 6.93 -24.10 -10.68
C ILE A 143 8.20 -24.04 -9.81
N SER A 144 8.58 -22.86 -9.28
CA SER A 144 9.74 -22.72 -8.38
C SER A 144 9.57 -23.45 -7.04
N GLN A 145 8.36 -23.52 -6.48
CA GLN A 145 8.08 -24.24 -5.22
C GLN A 145 8.21 -25.76 -5.39
N HIS A 146 7.86 -26.31 -6.56
CA HIS A 146 8.06 -27.73 -6.85
C HIS A 146 9.54 -28.11 -7.10
N GLN A 147 10.36 -27.20 -7.65
CA GLN A 147 11.76 -27.50 -7.95
C GLN A 147 12.66 -27.56 -6.70
N LEU A 148 12.32 -26.88 -5.60
CA LEU A 148 13.10 -26.92 -4.36
C LEU A 148 12.80 -28.13 -3.47
N ASN A 149 11.72 -28.88 -3.72
CA ASN A 149 11.28 -29.98 -2.87
C ASN A 149 11.41 -31.37 -3.53
N MET A 150 12.19 -31.50 -4.62
CA MET A 150 12.54 -32.81 -5.15
C MET A 150 13.60 -33.45 -4.25
N PRO A 151 13.34 -34.61 -3.61
CA PRO A 151 14.42 -35.40 -3.07
C PRO A 151 15.30 -35.81 -4.25
N THR A 152 16.59 -35.56 -4.14
CA THR A 152 17.60 -35.95 -5.11
C THR A 152 17.49 -37.46 -5.34
N TYR A 153 17.02 -37.88 -6.52
CA TYR A 153 17.09 -39.27 -6.93
C TYR A 153 18.57 -39.65 -7.01
N GLN A 154 19.07 -40.37 -5.99
CA GLN A 154 20.38 -40.99 -6.03
C GLN A 154 20.38 -42.04 -7.15
N HIS A 155 21.09 -41.73 -8.22
CA HIS A 155 21.47 -42.66 -9.29
C HIS A 155 22.23 -43.85 -8.67
N HIS A 156 21.51 -44.95 -8.40
CA HIS A 156 22.14 -46.22 -8.06
C HIS A 156 22.56 -46.90 -9.35
N HIS A 157 23.87 -46.95 -9.60
CA HIS A 157 24.47 -47.83 -10.60
C HIS A 157 24.24 -49.29 -10.17
N GLN A 158 23.23 -49.96 -10.74
CA GLN A 158 23.11 -51.41 -10.63
C GLN A 158 24.07 -52.08 -11.62
N SER A 159 25.11 -52.70 -11.08
CA SER A 159 26.00 -53.62 -11.78
C SER A 159 25.20 -54.85 -12.23
N TYR A 160 25.15 -55.10 -13.54
CA TYR A 160 24.48 -56.26 -14.12
C TYR A 160 25.22 -57.55 -13.72
N HIS A 161 24.53 -58.45 -13.01
CA HIS A 161 24.90 -59.87 -12.95
C HIS A 161 23.92 -60.68 -13.80
N GLN A 162 24.48 -61.44 -14.74
CA GLN A 162 23.79 -62.25 -15.74
C GLN A 162 23.47 -63.65 -15.17
N PRO A 163 22.22 -64.16 -15.23
CA PRO A 163 21.95 -65.55 -14.86
C PRO A 163 22.16 -66.49 -16.06
N GLN A 164 22.93 -67.56 -15.86
CA GLN A 164 23.05 -68.68 -16.80
C GLN A 164 21.77 -69.52 -16.79
N PHE A 165 21.20 -69.77 -17.97
CA PHE A 165 20.14 -70.76 -18.19
C PHE A 165 20.74 -72.17 -18.27
N GLN A 166 20.35 -73.07 -17.37
CA GLN A 166 20.48 -74.52 -17.58
C GLN A 166 19.18 -75.04 -18.21
N GLN A 167 19.27 -75.56 -19.44
CA GLN A 167 18.21 -76.36 -20.05
C GLN A 167 18.37 -77.81 -19.61
N GLN A 168 17.30 -78.37 -19.03
CA GLN A 168 17.16 -79.80 -18.78
C GLN A 168 16.69 -80.50 -20.05
N ALA A 169 17.41 -81.56 -20.43
CA ALA A 169 16.94 -82.67 -21.23
C ALA A 169 17.60 -83.95 -20.69
#